data_AF-A0A9J6FYW8-F1
#
_entry.id   AF-A0A9J6FYW8-F1
#
_cell.length_a   1.000
_cell.length_b   1.000
_cell.length_c   1.000
_cell.angle_alpha   90.00
_cell.angle_beta   90.00
_cell.angle_gamma   90.00
#
_symmetry.space_group_name_H-M   'P 1'
#
loop_
_entity.id
_entity.type
_entity.pdbx_description
1 polymer ?
#
loop_
_entity_poly.entity_id
_entity_poly.type
_entity_poly.pdbx_seq_one_letter_code
_entity_poly.pdbx_strand_id
1 'polypeptide(L)'
;MLSTLELTEYLLSKCNFKYVLTAKLNQGPLDRFFGKARQAACDNDHPDMPTFLQSYRMLSVYSLVKPPKYGNCEVIKEKLALDLPEFRNIFQKALPQLKAKLDGIIETGD
;
A
#
# COMPACT_ATOMS: atom_id res chain seq x y z
N MET A 1 6.39 17.71 21.23
CA MET A 1 7.86 17.82 21.05
C MET A 1 8.59 16.87 21.99
N LEU A 2 8.21 16.81 23.28
CA LEU A 2 8.77 15.86 24.25
C LEU A 2 8.69 14.39 23.78
N SER A 3 7.54 13.97 23.27
CA SER A 3 7.36 12.61 22.71
C SER A 3 8.35 12.25 21.60
N THR A 4 8.72 13.21 20.74
CA THR A 4 9.70 13.00 19.67
C THR A 4 11.12 12.89 20.22
N LEU A 5 11.43 13.65 21.28
CA LEU A 5 12.71 13.60 21.97
C LEU A 5 12.89 12.25 22.66
N GLU A 6 11.92 11.84 23.48
CA GLU A 6 11.91 10.57 24.21
C GLU A 6 12.01 9.37 23.25
N LEU A 7 11.26 9.40 22.14
CA LEU A 7 11.36 8.37 21.10
C LEU A 7 12.75 8.34 20.45
N THR A 8 13.33 9.50 20.18
CA THR A 8 14.67 9.60 19.58
C THR A 8 15.74 9.06 20.53
N GLU A 9 15.69 9.42 21.82
CA GLU A 9 16.58 8.92 22.85
C GLU A 9 16.45 7.41 23.02
N TYR A 10 15.24 6.87 23.02
CA TYR A 10 15.00 5.43 23.07
C TYR A 10 15.63 4.71 21.87
N LEU A 11 15.41 5.21 20.66
CA LEU A 11 15.96 4.59 19.43
C LEU A 11 17.49 4.62 19.39
N LEU A 12 18.12 5.71 19.85
CA LEU A 12 19.58 5.84 19.88
C LEU A 12 20.21 5.01 21.01
N SER A 13 19.66 5.11 22.23
CA SER A 13 20.29 4.52 23.43
C SER A 13 19.89 3.06 23.69
N LYS A 14 18.65 2.67 23.40
CA LYS A 14 18.12 1.34 23.69
C LYS A 14 18.11 0.44 22.47
N CYS A 15 17.77 0.97 21.31
CA CYS A 15 17.75 0.19 20.05
C CYS A 15 19.08 0.25 19.28
N ASN A 16 20.05 1.06 19.74
CA ASN A 16 21.39 1.17 19.16
C ASN A 16 21.41 1.59 17.68
N PHE A 17 20.45 2.43 17.25
CA PHE A 17 20.48 3.03 15.92
C PHE A 17 21.56 4.12 15.84
N LYS A 18 22.28 4.19 14.71
CA LYS A 18 23.35 5.19 14.49
C LYS A 18 22.82 6.63 14.41
N TYR A 19 21.61 6.82 13.87
CA TYR A 19 20.96 8.10 13.70
C TYR A 19 19.44 7.92 13.55
N VAL A 20 18.68 8.99 13.78
CA VAL A 20 17.22 9.02 13.62
C VAL A 20 16.85 10.10 12.61
N LEU A 21 16.05 9.74 11.60
CA LEU A 21 15.53 10.68 10.60
C LEU A 21 14.19 11.24 11.07
N THR A 22 14.21 12.34 11.83
CA THR A 22 13.00 12.99 12.37
C THR A 22 11.98 13.38 11.30
N ALA A 23 12.43 13.65 10.07
CA ALA A 23 11.57 13.90 8.91
C ALA A 23 10.65 12.71 8.53
N LYS A 24 10.90 11.51 9.07
CA LYS A 24 10.05 10.32 8.89
C LYS A 24 9.00 10.15 9.99
N LEU A 25 9.02 10.99 11.03
CA LEU A 25 8.08 10.95 12.16
C LEU A 25 6.86 11.88 11.94
N ASN A 26 6.58 12.26 10.70
CA ASN A 26 5.45 13.12 10.33
C ASN A 26 4.48 12.41 9.37
N GLN A 27 3.33 13.04 9.17
CA GLN A 27 2.29 12.56 8.24
C GLN A 27 2.57 12.88 6.76
N GLY A 28 3.68 13.53 6.42
CA GLY A 28 3.98 13.94 5.05
C GLY A 28 3.97 12.80 4.01
N PRO A 29 4.45 11.58 4.31
CA PRO A 29 4.25 10.42 3.44
C PRO A 29 2.77 10.12 3.15
N LEU A 30 1.89 10.24 4.15
CA LEU A 30 0.46 9.98 4.03
C LEU A 30 -0.23 11.07 3.19
N ASP A 31 0.09 12.34 3.43
CA ASP A 31 -0.45 13.46 2.66
C ASP A 31 -0.07 13.36 1.17
N ARG A 32 1.17 12.96 0.89
CA ARG A 32 1.63 12.68 -0.48
C ARG A 32 0.93 11.49 -1.10
N PHE A 33 0.62 10.45 -0.31
CA PHE A 33 -0.15 9.31 -0.79
C PHE A 33 -1.56 9.74 -1.22
N PHE A 34 -2.27 10.51 -0.40
CA PHE A 34 -3.59 11.02 -0.77
C PHE A 34 -3.53 11.96 -1.98
N GLY A 35 -2.48 12.76 -2.12
CA GLY A 35 -2.24 13.56 -3.34
C GLY A 35 -2.11 12.69 -4.60
N LYS A 36 -1.36 11.59 -4.52
CA LYS A 36 -1.24 10.63 -5.64
C LYS A 36 -2.56 9.90 -5.93
N ALA A 37 -3.31 9.53 -4.90
CA ALA A 37 -4.60 8.88 -5.05
C ALA A 37 -5.61 9.81 -5.77
N ARG A 38 -5.66 11.10 -5.42
CA ARG A 38 -6.46 12.10 -6.14
C ARG A 38 -6.00 12.29 -7.58
N GLN A 39 -4.69 12.45 -7.82
CA GLN A 39 -4.15 12.54 -9.19
C GLN A 39 -4.46 11.32 -10.05
N ALA A 40 -4.47 10.12 -9.46
CA ALA A 40 -4.83 8.89 -10.18
C ALA A 40 -6.30 8.86 -10.61
N ALA A 41 -7.18 9.59 -9.91
CA ALA A 41 -8.58 9.75 -10.26
C ALA A 41 -8.81 10.84 -11.35
N CYS A 42 -7.75 11.43 -11.90
CA CYS A 42 -7.79 12.48 -12.94
C CYS A 42 -8.69 13.66 -12.52
N ASP A 43 -9.74 13.96 -13.28
CA ASP A 43 -10.66 15.09 -13.02
C ASP A 43 -11.57 14.87 -11.81
N ASN A 44 -11.53 13.68 -11.18
CA ASN A 44 -12.30 13.37 -9.98
C ASN A 44 -11.49 13.65 -8.70
N ASP A 45 -11.29 14.93 -8.40
CA ASP A 45 -10.52 15.40 -7.23
C ASP A 45 -11.10 14.94 -5.87
N HIS A 46 -12.40 14.60 -5.84
CA HIS A 46 -13.13 14.15 -4.66
C HIS A 46 -13.77 12.78 -4.94
N PRO A 47 -12.97 11.71 -5.08
CA PRO A 47 -13.52 10.40 -5.39
C PRO A 47 -14.42 9.93 -4.25
N ASP A 48 -15.54 9.31 -4.62
CA ASP A 48 -16.36 8.58 -3.68
C ASP A 48 -15.59 7.37 -3.12
N MET A 49 -16.11 6.77 -2.04
CA MET A 49 -15.45 5.65 -1.36
C MET A 49 -15.11 4.49 -2.33
N PRO A 50 -16.02 4.03 -3.22
CA PRO A 50 -15.70 2.99 -4.19
C PRO A 50 -14.54 3.36 -5.14
N THR A 51 -14.53 4.58 -5.68
CA THR A 51 -13.47 5.04 -6.61
C THR A 51 -12.13 5.17 -5.92
N PHE A 52 -12.12 5.68 -4.69
CA PHE A 52 -10.91 5.74 -3.87
C PHE A 52 -10.38 4.33 -3.58
N LEU A 53 -11.25 3.39 -3.18
CA LEU A 53 -10.87 2.02 -2.87
C LEU A 53 -10.28 1.31 -4.10
N GLN A 54 -10.87 1.53 -5.28
CA GLN A 54 -10.34 0.98 -6.52
C GLN A 54 -8.94 1.53 -6.84
N SER A 55 -8.75 2.84 -6.71
CA SER A 55 -7.45 3.50 -6.93
C SER A 55 -6.39 3.02 -5.94
N TYR A 56 -6.75 2.86 -4.67
CA TYR A 56 -5.89 2.31 -3.63
C TYR A 56 -5.44 0.88 -3.94
N ARG A 57 -6.36 0.00 -4.36
CA ARG A 57 -6.04 -1.38 -4.74
C ARG A 57 -5.05 -1.43 -5.90
N MET A 58 -5.26 -0.61 -6.93
CA MET A 58 -4.37 -0.52 -8.09
C MET A 58 -2.97 -0.03 -7.70
N LEU A 59 -2.88 1.04 -6.89
CA LEU A 59 -1.60 1.59 -6.42
C LEU A 59 -0.84 0.59 -5.52
N SER A 60 -1.56 -0.18 -4.71
CA SER A 60 -0.98 -1.22 -3.84
C SER A 60 -0.35 -2.35 -4.66
N VAL A 61 -1.06 -2.85 -5.68
CA VAL A 61 -0.52 -3.89 -6.58
C VAL A 61 0.66 -3.36 -7.39
N TYR A 62 0.59 -2.12 -7.89
CA TYR A 62 1.69 -1.51 -8.63
C TYR A 62 2.98 -1.45 -7.82
N SER A 63 2.89 -1.21 -6.51
CA SER A 63 4.05 -1.18 -5.62
C SER A 63 4.77 -2.53 -5.49
N LEU A 64 4.05 -3.63 -5.71
CA LEU A 64 4.57 -5.00 -5.68
C LEU A 64 5.13 -5.43 -7.04
N VAL A 65 4.49 -4.98 -8.12
CA VAL A 65 4.88 -5.29 -9.51
C VAL A 65 6.06 -4.43 -10.00
N LYS A 66 6.25 -3.25 -9.40
CA LYS A 66 7.39 -2.39 -9.72
C LYS A 66 8.04 -1.89 -8.45
N PRO A 67 9.25 -2.36 -8.12
CA PRO A 67 9.93 -1.94 -6.92
C PRO A 67 10.23 -0.44 -7.01
N PRO A 68 10.22 0.26 -5.87
CA PRO A 68 10.48 1.69 -5.85
C PRO A 68 11.88 1.98 -6.42
N LYS A 69 11.98 2.95 -7.33
CA LYS A 69 13.27 3.38 -7.92
C LYS A 69 14.30 3.82 -6.87
N TYR A 70 13.83 4.28 -5.71
CA TYR A 70 14.65 4.78 -4.61
C TYR A 70 14.03 4.31 -3.29
N GLY A 71 14.86 3.84 -2.36
CA GLY A 71 14.44 3.40 -1.03
C GLY A 71 15.63 3.02 -0.15
N ASN A 72 15.45 3.04 1.16
CA ASN A 72 16.47 2.61 2.14
C ASN A 72 16.41 1.10 2.43
N CYS A 73 15.64 0.34 1.65
CA CYS A 73 15.58 -1.11 1.75
C CYS A 73 16.64 -1.70 0.83
N GLU A 74 17.34 -2.74 1.28
CA GLU A 74 18.16 -3.54 0.37
C GLU A 74 17.25 -4.08 -0.75
N VAL A 75 17.64 -3.83 -1.99
CA VAL A 75 16.97 -4.42 -3.14
C VAL A 75 17.28 -5.90 -3.08
N ILE A 76 16.32 -6.70 -2.59
CA ILE A 76 16.38 -8.15 -2.69
C ILE A 76 16.49 -8.45 -4.20
N LYS A 77 17.64 -8.98 -4.62
CA LYS A 77 17.92 -9.33 -6.03
C LYS A 77 17.11 -10.53 -6.51
N GLU A 78 16.33 -11.14 -5.63
CA GLU A 78 15.45 -12.25 -5.95
C GLU A 78 14.27 -11.79 -6.79
N LYS A 79 13.74 -12.75 -7.55
CA LYS A 79 12.58 -12.60 -8.43
C LYS A 79 11.48 -11.82 -7.69
N LEU A 80 10.87 -10.87 -8.39
CA LEU A 80 9.78 -10.05 -7.87
C LEU A 80 8.79 -10.90 -7.04
N ALA A 81 8.40 -10.42 -5.85
CA ALA A 81 7.54 -11.17 -4.93
C ALA A 81 6.22 -11.66 -5.55
N LEU A 82 5.79 -11.04 -6.65
CA LEU A 82 4.70 -11.47 -7.51
C LEU A 82 5.07 -11.24 -8.98
N ASP A 83 5.22 -12.31 -9.75
CA ASP A 83 5.30 -12.23 -11.20
C ASP A 83 3.89 -11.96 -11.78
N LEU A 84 3.77 -11.13 -12.83
CA LEU A 84 2.47 -10.81 -13.44
C LEU A 84 1.65 -12.04 -13.88
N PRO A 85 2.27 -13.11 -14.44
CA PRO A 85 1.57 -14.36 -14.75
C PRO A 85 1.07 -15.09 -13.49
N GLU A 86 1.82 -15.03 -12.40
CA GLU A 86 1.46 -15.65 -11.12
C GLU A 86 0.29 -14.90 -10.47
N PHE A 87 0.34 -13.57 -10.48
CA PHE A 87 -0.79 -12.72 -10.08
C PHE A 87 -2.04 -13.03 -10.90
N ARG A 88 -1.92 -13.14 -12.23
CA ARG A 88 -3.03 -13.54 -13.11
C ARG A 88 -3.60 -14.91 -12.75
N ASN A 89 -2.76 -15.90 -12.47
CA ASN A 89 -3.19 -17.23 -12.08
C ASN A 89 -3.93 -17.25 -10.73
N ILE A 90 -3.43 -16.51 -9.74
CA ILE A 90 -4.10 -16.36 -8.44
C ILE A 90 -5.47 -15.69 -8.64
N PHE A 91 -5.51 -14.60 -9.42
CA PHE A 91 -6.74 -13.87 -9.70
C PHE A 91 -7.77 -14.74 -10.44
N GLN A 92 -7.34 -15.50 -11.45
CA GLN A 92 -8.20 -16.43 -12.19
C GLN A 92 -8.73 -17.59 -11.33
N LYS A 93 -7.99 -18.02 -10.29
CA LYS A 93 -8.47 -19.03 -9.33
C LYS A 93 -9.44 -18.45 -8.29
N ALA A 94 -9.26 -17.20 -7.89
CA ALA A 94 -10.10 -16.54 -6.90
C ALA A 94 -11.42 -16.03 -7.49
N LEU A 95 -11.42 -15.60 -8.76
CA LEU A 95 -12.62 -15.05 -9.44
C LEU A 95 -13.84 -15.99 -9.41
N PRO A 96 -13.72 -17.30 -9.69
CA PRO A 96 -14.84 -18.24 -9.67
C PRO A 96 -15.40 -18.42 -8.26
N GLN A 97 -14.55 -18.42 -7.23
CA GLN A 97 -14.98 -18.54 -5.83
C GLN A 97 -15.73 -17.28 -5.37
N LEU A 98 -15.26 -16.10 -5.80
CA LEU A 98 -15.94 -14.84 -5.54
C LEU A 98 -17.29 -14.77 -6.25
N LYS A 99 -17.33 -15.23 -7.51
CA LYS A 99 -18.55 -15.29 -8.31
C LYS A 99 -19.57 -16.24 -7.69
N ALA A 100 -19.16 -17.44 -7.29
CA ALA A 100 -20.04 -18.40 -6.61
C ALA A 100 -20.60 -17.87 -5.28
N LYS A 101 -19.80 -17.12 -4.51
CA LYS A 101 -20.29 -16.44 -3.29
C LYS A 101 -21.30 -15.33 -3.61
N LEU A 102 -21.06 -14.56 -4.68
CA LEU A 102 -21.95 -13.47 -5.09
C LEU A 102 -23.28 -14.01 -5.61
N ASP A 103 -23.22 -15.03 -6.48
CA ASP A 103 -24.39 -15.73 -7.02
C ASP A 103 -25.20 -16.36 -5.86
N GLY A 104 -24.52 -16.97 -4.88
CA GLY A 104 -25.16 -17.50 -3.68
C GLY A 104 -25.90 -16.44 -2.86
N ILE A 105 -25.34 -15.23 -2.68
CA ILE A 105 -26.01 -14.13 -1.99
C ILE A 105 -27.24 -13.64 -2.78
N ILE A 106 -27.12 -13.51 -4.10
CA ILE A 106 -28.22 -13.09 -4.98
C ILE A 106 -29.37 -14.11 -4.98
N GLU A 107 -29.04 -15.41 -4.94
CA GLU A 107 -30.02 -16.49 -4.94
C GLU A 107 -30.66 -16.75 -3.57
N THR A 108 -29.97 -16.42 -2.46
CA THR A 108 -30.50 -16.63 -1.10
C THR A 108 -31.23 -15.42 -0.51
N GLY A 109 -31.10 -14.23 -1.08
CA GLY A 109 -32.03 -13.11 -0.84
C GLY A 109 -32.03 -12.52 0.59
N ASP A 110 -30.85 -12.37 1.20
CA ASP A 110 -30.64 -11.48 2.36
C ASP A 110 -29.96 -10.16 1.94
#